data_AF-A0A519N136-F1
#
_entry.id   AF-A0A519N136-F1
#
_cell.length_a   1.000
_cell.length_b   1.000
_cell.length_c   1.000
_cell.angle_alpha   90.00
_cell.angle_beta   90.00
_cell.angle_gamma   90.00
#
_symmetry.space_group_name_H-M   'P 1'
#
loop_
_entity.id
_entity.type
_entity.pdbx_description
1 polymer ?
#
loop_
_entity_poly.entity_id
_entity_poly.type
_entity_poly.pdbx_seq_one_letter_code
_entity_poly.pdbx_strand_id
1 'polypeptide(L)'
;MSSYPYLGTYGLTTTDNITFTMAFSIPSNCNYASSGSAGVYWITINLNPGETQPSTVFAMEQENYACVNNSLTVSFDQPTTGGRRLKKPVASVNE
;
A
#
# COMPACT_ATOMS: atom_id res chain seq x y z
N MET A 1 18.28 -6.59 -0.27
CA MET A 1 16.81 -6.51 -0.31
C MET A 1 16.41 -5.25 0.43
N SER A 2 15.67 -4.34 -0.18
CA SER A 2 15.14 -3.18 0.53
C SER A 2 14.05 -3.67 1.48
N SER A 3 14.36 -3.79 2.76
CA SER A 3 13.36 -4.07 3.81
C SER A 3 12.46 -2.84 3.90
N TYR A 4 11.18 -2.98 3.55
CA TYR A 4 10.17 -1.95 3.73
C TYR A 4 9.64 -2.04 5.17
N PRO A 5 10.06 -1.17 6.11
CA PRO A 5 9.77 -1.38 7.53
C PRO A 5 8.28 -1.18 7.88
N TYR A 6 7.51 -0.57 6.98
CA TYR A 6 6.09 -0.28 7.16
C TYR A 6 5.18 -1.13 6.28
N LEU A 7 5.75 -2.03 5.47
CA LEU A 7 5.00 -2.86 4.54
C LEU A 7 5.54 -4.29 4.56
N GLY A 8 4.67 -5.22 4.90
CA GLY A 8 4.95 -6.65 4.84
C GLY A 8 4.64 -7.21 3.45
N THR A 9 3.80 -8.24 3.41
CA THR A 9 3.33 -8.82 2.15
C THR A 9 2.36 -7.87 1.45
N TYR A 10 2.41 -7.83 0.13
CA TYR A 10 1.43 -7.12 -0.70
C TYR A 10 1.19 -7.91 -1.99
N GLY A 11 -0.01 -7.76 -2.54
CA GLY A 11 -0.43 -8.47 -3.74
C GLY A 11 -1.62 -7.78 -4.38
N LEU A 12 -1.58 -7.68 -5.71
CA LEU A 12 -2.67 -7.17 -6.50
C LEU A 12 -3.36 -8.33 -7.21
N THR A 13 -4.68 -8.39 -7.10
CA THR A 13 -5.51 -9.42 -7.72
C THR A 13 -6.67 -8.79 -8.47
N THR A 14 -7.08 -9.41 -9.57
CA THR A 14 -8.27 -9.02 -10.32
C THR A 14 -9.43 -9.86 -9.76
N THR A 15 -10.43 -9.21 -9.17
CA THR A 15 -11.61 -9.92 -8.62
C THR A 15 -12.66 -10.13 -9.71
N ASP A 16 -12.79 -9.16 -10.61
CA ASP A 16 -13.61 -9.22 -11.82
C ASP A 16 -13.06 -8.24 -12.88
N ASN A 17 -13.72 -8.14 -14.03
CA ASN A 17 -13.25 -7.31 -15.16
C ASN A 17 -13.22 -5.80 -14.87
N ILE A 18 -13.74 -5.34 -13.73
CA ILE A 18 -13.86 -3.93 -13.38
C ILE A 18 -13.28 -3.58 -11.99
N THR A 19 -12.89 -4.57 -11.20
CA THR A 19 -12.47 -4.41 -9.81
C THR A 19 -11.15 -5.13 -9.57
N PHE A 20 -10.17 -4.36 -9.12
CA PHE A 20 -8.91 -4.88 -8.61
C PHE A 20 -8.88 -4.77 -7.09
N THR A 21 -8.34 -5.79 -6.46
CA THR A 21 -8.18 -5.88 -5.02
C THR A 21 -6.69 -5.87 -4.68
N MET A 22 -6.27 -4.85 -3.94
CA MET A 22 -4.95 -4.75 -3.35
C MET A 22 -5.00 -5.25 -1.91
N ALA A 23 -4.36 -6.39 -1.66
CA ALA A 23 -4.16 -6.93 -0.32
C ALA A 23 -2.74 -6.61 0.14
N PHE A 24 -2.58 -6.07 1.35
CA PHE A 24 -1.28 -5.69 1.88
C PHE A 24 -1.27 -5.77 3.40
N SER A 25 -0.11 -5.98 4.01
CA SER A 25 0.01 -6.01 5.46
C SER A 25 0.85 -4.86 5.98
N ILE A 26 0.39 -4.18 7.02
CA ILE A 26 1.11 -3.08 7.69
C ILE A 26 1.30 -3.41 9.17
N PRO A 27 2.28 -2.79 9.86
CA PRO A 27 2.44 -2.93 11.31
C PRO A 27 1.16 -2.54 12.05
N SER A 28 0.83 -3.27 13.11
CA SER A 28 -0.42 -3.09 13.89
C SER A 28 -0.56 -1.73 14.57
N ASN A 29 0.55 -0.99 14.72
CA ASN A 29 0.58 0.37 15.28
C ASN A 29 0.70 1.46 14.19
N CYS A 30 0.43 1.10 12.94
CA CYS A 30 0.33 2.03 11.83
C CYS A 30 -1.13 2.23 11.41
N ASN A 31 -1.38 3.31 10.69
CA ASN A 31 -2.58 3.52 9.89
C ASN A 31 -2.19 3.65 8.42
N TYR A 32 -3.19 3.55 7.56
CA TYR A 32 -3.02 3.85 6.15
C TYR A 32 -4.15 4.75 5.65
N ALA A 33 -3.87 5.46 4.55
CA ALA A 33 -4.85 6.19 3.78
C ALA A 33 -4.63 5.92 2.29
N SER A 34 -5.70 5.64 1.57
CA SER A 34 -5.64 5.56 0.11
C SER A 34 -6.07 6.86 -0.53
N SER A 35 -5.35 7.28 -1.57
CA SER A 35 -5.67 8.45 -2.38
C SER A 35 -5.28 8.21 -3.84
N GLY A 36 -5.81 9.02 -4.74
CA GLY A 36 -5.57 8.86 -6.18
C GLY A 36 -6.87 8.74 -6.97
N SER A 37 -6.73 8.63 -8.28
CA SER A 37 -7.85 8.64 -9.21
C SER A 37 -7.43 8.08 -10.56
N ALA A 38 -8.39 7.60 -11.35
CA ALA A 38 -8.19 7.23 -12.75
C ALA A 38 -7.10 6.15 -12.95
N GLY A 39 -7.13 5.08 -12.16
CA GLY A 39 -6.20 3.94 -12.30
C GLY A 39 -4.82 4.17 -11.68
N VAL A 40 -4.56 5.31 -11.04
CA VAL A 40 -3.32 5.55 -10.28
C VAL A 40 -3.65 5.90 -8.83
N TYR A 41 -3.25 5.01 -7.91
CA TYR A 41 -3.54 5.11 -6.48
C TYR A 41 -2.25 5.06 -5.65
N TRP A 42 -2.35 5.65 -4.47
CA TRP A 42 -1.30 5.76 -3.48
C TRP A 42 -1.82 5.27 -2.14
N ILE A 43 -1.13 4.30 -1.55
CA ILE A 43 -1.37 3.85 -0.18
C ILE A 43 -0.30 4.50 0.69
N THR A 44 -0.72 5.49 1.48
CA THR A 44 0.14 6.21 2.41
C THR A 44 0.05 5.53 3.77
N ILE A 45 1.17 5.03 4.29
CA ILE A 45 1.25 4.37 5.60
C ILE A 45 1.95 5.32 6.56
N ASN A 46 1.42 5.50 7.77
CA ASN A 46 2.07 6.29 8.82
C ASN A 46 1.95 5.59 10.18
N LEU A 47 2.85 5.92 11.10
CA LEU A 47 2.71 5.56 12.51
C LEU A 47 1.45 6.19 13.10
N ASN A 48 0.82 5.50 14.05
CA ASN A 48 -0.19 6.09 14.89
C ASN A 48 0.41 7.19 15.77
N PRO A 49 -0.38 8.20 16.18
CA PRO A 49 0.10 9.27 17.04
C PRO A 49 0.75 8.74 18.32
N GLY A 50 1.99 9.18 18.60
CA GLY A 50 2.75 8.77 19.79
C GLY A 50 3.68 7.56 19.58
N GLU A 51 3.53 6.84 18.48
CA GLU A 51 4.43 5.74 18.13
C GLU A 51 5.73 6.26 17.49
N THR A 52 6.85 5.60 17.77
CA THR A 52 8.18 6.00 17.28
C THR A 52 8.79 5.02 16.28
N GLN A 53 8.29 3.78 16.25
CA GLN A 53 8.78 2.71 15.41
C GLN A 53 7.65 1.74 15.03
N PRO A 54 7.70 1.13 13.84
CA PRO A 54 6.69 0.15 13.43
C PRO A 54 6.78 -1.12 14.28
N SER A 55 5.61 -1.67 14.62
CA SER A 55 5.47 -2.98 15.25
C SER A 55 6.03 -4.10 14.37
N THR A 56 6.51 -5.17 14.99
CA THR A 56 6.88 -6.41 14.29
C THR A 56 5.66 -7.29 14.00
N VAL A 57 4.50 -6.97 14.57
CA VAL A 57 3.22 -7.63 14.31
C VAL A 57 2.54 -6.89 13.16
N PHE A 58 2.23 -7.63 12.09
CA PHE A 58 1.57 -7.09 10.91
C PHE A 58 0.11 -7.52 10.86
N ALA A 59 -0.77 -6.58 10.52
CA ALA A 59 -2.18 -6.79 10.23
C ALA A 59 -2.41 -6.75 8.72
N MET A 60 -3.31 -7.59 8.21
CA MET A 60 -3.70 -7.62 6.80
C MET A 60 -4.80 -6.60 6.55
N GLU A 61 -4.63 -5.82 5.48
CA GLU A 61 -5.53 -4.79 4.98
C GLU A 61 -5.89 -5.08 3.52
N GLN A 62 -7.04 -4.56 3.09
CA GLN A 62 -7.54 -4.77 1.74
C GLN A 62 -8.23 -3.51 1.22
N GLU A 63 -7.87 -3.11 0.00
CA GLU A 63 -8.50 -2.01 -0.72
C GLU A 63 -8.97 -2.44 -2.10
N ASN A 64 -10.14 -1.94 -2.50
CA ASN A 64 -10.73 -2.23 -3.80
C ASN A 64 -10.67 -0.97 -4.68
N TYR A 65 -10.16 -1.13 -5.89
CA TYR A 65 -10.02 -0.06 -6.87
C TYR A 65 -10.82 -0.39 -8.12
N ALA A 66 -11.51 0.62 -8.65
CA ALA A 66 -12.13 0.52 -9.96
C ALA A 66 -11.06 0.50 -11.04
N CYS A 67 -11.23 -0.41 -11.99
CA CYS A 67 -10.45 -0.49 -13.21
C CYS A 67 -10.75 0.70 -14.11
N VAL A 68 -9.69 1.38 -14.58
CA VAL A 68 -9.80 2.44 -15.59
C VAL A 68 -8.89 2.07 -16.74
N ASN A 69 -9.44 1.89 -17.93
CA ASN A 69 -8.71 1.46 -19.14
C ASN A 69 -7.91 0.15 -18.96
N ASN A 70 -8.45 -0.84 -18.24
CA ASN A 70 -7.79 -2.14 -17.98
C ASN A 70 -6.42 -2.01 -17.29
N SER A 71 -6.18 -0.87 -16.64
CA SER A 71 -4.92 -0.58 -15.97
C SER A 71 -5.18 -0.14 -14.53
N LEU A 72 -4.34 -0.64 -13.64
CA LEU A 72 -4.23 -0.13 -12.29
C LEU A 72 -2.78 -0.07 -11.87
N THR A 73 -2.39 1.06 -11.30
CA THR A 73 -1.12 1.27 -10.63
C THR A 73 -1.38 1.69 -9.20
N VAL A 74 -0.82 0.96 -8.25
CA VAL A 74 -0.85 1.27 -6.82
C VAL A 74 0.57 1.42 -6.30
N SER A 75 0.87 2.55 -5.70
CA SER A 75 2.19 2.83 -5.12
C SER A 75 2.08 3.02 -3.61
N PHE A 76 3.04 2.46 -2.87
CA PHE A 76 3.12 2.65 -1.42
C PHE A 76 4.01 3.84 -1.09
N ASP A 77 3.49 4.76 -0.27
CA ASP A 77 4.25 5.87 0.31
C ASP A 77 4.41 5.65 1.81
N GLN A 78 5.65 5.37 2.24
CA GLN A 78 5.95 4.97 3.61
C GLN A 78 7.18 5.70 4.17
N PRO A 79 7.26 5.91 5.50
CA PRO A 79 8.46 6.42 6.14
C PRO A 79 9.63 5.44 6.00
N THR A 80 10.84 5.97 6.00
CA THR A 80 12.09 5.22 6.15
C THR A 80 12.68 5.49 7.52
N THR A 81 13.60 4.62 7.96
CA THR A 81 14.29 4.72 9.26
C THR A 81 15.05 6.05 9.46
N GLY A 82 15.27 6.83 8.40
CA GLY A 82 15.91 8.16 8.44
C GLY A 82 14.95 9.35 8.29
N GLY A 83 13.64 9.17 8.48
CA GLY A 83 12.64 10.24 8.36
C GLY A 83 12.32 10.70 6.94
N ARG A 84 12.94 10.09 5.92
CA ARG A 84 12.56 10.29 4.51
C ARG A 84 11.35 9.44 4.15
N ARG A 85 10.58 9.85 3.16
CA ARG A 85 9.49 9.05 2.59
C ARG A 85 9.96 8.26 1.37
N LEU A 86 9.46 7.05 1.23
CA LEU A 86 9.77 6.12 0.15
C LEU A 86 8.48 5.76 -0.59
N LYS A 87 8.44 6.12 -1.88
CA LYS A 87 7.34 5.85 -2.81
C LYS A 87 7.54 4.50 -3.53
N LYS A 88 7.66 3.42 -2.75
CA LYS A 88 7.87 2.04 -3.21
C LYS A 88 7.31 1.06 -2.18
N PRO A 89 6.98 -0.17 -2.60
CA PRO A 89 6.95 -0.69 -3.97
C PRO A 89 5.80 -0.11 -4.80
N VAL A 90 5.83 -0.36 -6.11
CA VAL A 90 4.73 -0.06 -7.03
C VAL A 90 4.22 -1.39 -7.56
N ALA A 91 2.94 -1.64 -7.40
CA ALA A 91 2.24 -2.75 -8.03
C ALA A 91 1.44 -2.20 -9.20
N SER A 92 1.57 -2.82 -10.36
CA SER A 92 0.81 -2.43 -11.55
C SER A 92 0.32 -3.66 -12.28
N VAL A 93 -0.91 -3.59 -12.79
CA VAL A 93 -1.49 -4.57 -13.71
C VAL A 93 -1.99 -3.81 -14.94
N ASN A 94 -1.69 -4.35 -16.10
CA ASN A 94 -2.24 -3.94 -17.39
C ASN A 94 -2.71 -5.23 -18.05
N GLU A 95 -4.02 -5.32 -18.32
CA GLU A 95 -4.61 -6.43 -19.08
C GLU A 95 -4.84 -6.03 -20.55
#